data_AF-A0A372NZZ5-F1
#
_entry.id   AF-A0A372NZZ5-F1
#
_cell.length_a   1.000
_cell.length_b   1.000
_cell.length_c   1.000
_cell.angle_alpha   90.00
_cell.angle_beta   90.00
_cell.angle_gamma   90.00
#
_symmetry.space_group_name_H-M   'P 1'
#
loop_
_entity.id
_entity.type
_entity.pdbx_description
1 polymer ?
#
loop_
_entity_poly.entity_id
_entity_poly.type
_entity_poly.pdbx_seq_one_letter_code
_entity_poly.pdbx_strand_id
1 'polypeptide(L)'
;MTDDAFAIKLPQFEGPFDLLLFFIERDELDIHDISIAGITDDFLNYIHQMTVLNMELASEFIFVAATLMRIKAKMLLPRHNTGEEENEMDTKEGLIRKLIEYKKFKVLCDELRPFEDERFKQEKRGNIKADLEQVEKVAVPGEELSELNLYKLMVVYNRMMRQYNSRTQEVHHTVVQYPYTIEKQKEAIKHLLSINKKMDFKHIAGNSDNKVHFIYNFLAVLEMLQQEAIEITIGLGFNNFWIEPKGESEVES
;
A
#
# COMPACT_ATOMS: atom_id res chain seq x y z
N MET A 1 -3.24 -27.41 33.57
CA MET A 1 -4.11 -26.22 33.53
C MET A 1 -3.69 -25.48 32.29
N THR A 2 -4.47 -25.65 31.23
CA THR A 2 -4.27 -24.96 29.95
C THR A 2 -4.65 -23.52 30.16
N ASP A 3 -3.65 -22.64 30.10
CA ASP A 3 -3.84 -21.20 30.08
C ASP A 3 -4.50 -20.89 28.74
N ASP A 4 -5.79 -20.53 28.77
CA ASP A 4 -6.52 -20.05 27.60
C ASP A 4 -5.86 -18.74 27.17
N ALA A 5 -4.89 -18.86 26.26
CA ALA A 5 -4.41 -17.74 25.47
C ALA A 5 -5.57 -17.29 24.59
N PHE A 6 -6.46 -16.46 25.15
CA PHE A 6 -7.40 -15.65 24.41
C PHE A 6 -6.58 -14.85 23.41
N ALA A 7 -6.53 -15.33 22.18
CA ALA A 7 -6.05 -14.57 21.04
C ALA A 7 -7.05 -13.43 20.82
N ILE A 8 -6.89 -12.36 21.58
CA ILE A 8 -7.59 -11.10 21.39
C ILE A 8 -7.16 -10.62 20.01
N LYS A 9 -8.03 -10.83 19.01
CA LYS A 9 -7.92 -10.13 17.74
C LYS A 9 -7.99 -8.64 18.08
N LEU A 10 -6.86 -7.96 17.97
CA LEU A 10 -6.79 -6.52 18.16
C LEU A 10 -7.83 -5.86 17.25
N PRO A 11 -8.80 -5.11 17.78
CA PRO A 11 -9.66 -4.29 16.93
C PRO A 11 -8.78 -3.29 16.17
N GLN A 12 -8.97 -3.23 14.85
CA GLN A 12 -8.34 -2.22 14.01
C GLN A 12 -9.08 -0.91 14.28
N PHE A 13 -8.60 -0.14 15.27
CA PHE A 13 -9.18 1.14 15.64
C PHE A 13 -9.01 2.17 14.53
N GLU A 14 -10.04 2.99 14.31
CA GLU A 14 -10.03 4.07 13.31
C GLU A 14 -9.22 5.31 13.76
N GLY A 15 -8.60 5.26 14.95
CA GLY A 15 -7.74 6.31 15.48
C GLY A 15 -7.56 6.27 16.99
N PRO A 16 -6.78 7.21 17.56
CA PRO A 16 -6.46 7.22 18.99
C PRO A 16 -7.66 7.56 19.89
N PHE A 17 -8.61 8.38 19.42
CA PHE A 17 -9.83 8.68 20.18
C PHE A 17 -10.78 7.49 20.25
N ASP A 18 -10.79 6.63 19.23
CA ASP A 18 -11.57 5.40 19.22
C ASP A 18 -11.06 4.40 20.26
N LEU A 19 -9.72 4.26 20.33
CA LEU A 19 -9.06 3.47 21.37
C LEU A 19 -9.36 4.00 22.78
N LEU A 20 -9.35 5.32 22.97
CA LEU A 20 -9.68 5.93 24.27
C LEU A 20 -11.14 5.67 24.66
N LEU A 21 -12.07 5.81 23.71
CA LEU A 21 -13.48 5.48 23.96
C LEU A 21 -13.67 4.01 24.30
N PHE A 22 -12.93 3.12 23.64
CA PHE A 22 -12.96 1.69 23.96
C PHE A 22 -12.55 1.42 25.42
N PHE A 23 -11.51 2.07 25.94
CA PHE A 23 -11.15 1.91 27.35
C PHE A 23 -12.22 2.43 28.30
N ILE A 24 -12.81 3.59 27.99
CA ILE A 24 -13.91 4.18 28.78
C ILE A 24 -15.11 3.23 28.82
N GLU A 25 -15.48 2.64 27.67
CA GLU A 25 -16.59 1.69 27.57
C GLU A 25 -16.28 0.35 28.25
N ARG A 26 -15.06 -0.18 28.10
CA ARG A 26 -14.61 -1.43 28.74
C ARG A 26 -14.65 -1.35 30.26
N ASP A 27 -14.25 -0.21 30.81
CA ASP A 27 -14.13 0.00 32.26
C ASP A 27 -15.38 0.64 32.87
N GLU A 28 -16.45 0.79 32.10
CA GLU A 28 -17.73 1.41 32.50
C GLU A 28 -17.57 2.80 33.15
N LEU A 29 -16.60 3.57 32.67
CA LEU A 29 -16.30 4.90 33.21
C LEU A 29 -17.23 5.97 32.65
N ASP A 30 -17.57 6.96 33.48
CA ASP A 30 -18.22 8.17 33.00
C ASP A 30 -17.22 8.99 32.16
N ILE A 31 -17.60 9.33 30.94
CA ILE A 31 -16.78 10.15 30.03
C ILE A 31 -16.50 11.55 30.60
N HIS A 32 -17.35 12.05 31.50
CA HIS A 32 -17.16 13.33 32.18
C HIS A 32 -16.18 13.25 33.35
N ASP A 33 -16.00 12.08 33.96
CA ASP A 33 -15.12 11.89 35.11
C ASP A 33 -14.08 10.79 34.90
N ILE A 34 -13.27 11.00 33.87
CA ILE A 34 -12.19 10.09 33.51
C ILE A 34 -10.97 10.31 34.42
N SER A 35 -10.43 9.21 34.96
CA SER A 35 -9.09 9.18 35.56
C SER A 35 -8.01 9.23 34.48
N ILE A 36 -7.42 10.41 34.27
CA ILE A 36 -6.37 10.61 33.26
C ILE A 36 -5.16 9.70 33.52
N ALA A 37 -4.80 9.48 34.78
CA ALA A 37 -3.65 8.64 35.13
C ALA A 37 -3.83 7.20 34.65
N GLY A 38 -5.00 6.59 34.92
CA GLY A 38 -5.30 5.21 34.52
C GLY A 38 -5.40 5.06 33.01
N ILE A 39 -6.17 5.93 32.35
CA ILE A 39 -6.34 5.86 30.89
C ILE A 39 -5.02 6.11 30.14
N THR A 40 -4.15 6.97 30.67
CA THR A 40 -2.83 7.19 30.08
C THR A 40 -1.98 5.91 30.14
N ASP A 41 -1.99 5.18 31.26
CA ASP A 41 -1.21 3.95 31.39
C ASP A 41 -1.73 2.86 30.46
N ASP A 42 -3.05 2.70 30.36
CA ASP A 42 -3.68 1.74 29.44
C ASP A 42 -3.39 2.07 27.97
N PHE A 43 -3.46 3.35 27.61
CA PHE A 43 -3.13 3.82 26.26
C PHE A 43 -1.68 3.53 25.91
N LEU A 44 -0.74 3.81 26.81
CA LEU A 44 0.68 3.56 26.59
C LEU A 44 1.00 2.06 26.53
N ASN A 45 0.39 1.26 27.41
CA ASN A 45 0.55 -0.19 27.39
C ASN A 45 0.10 -0.78 26.05
N TYR A 46 -1.04 -0.34 25.54
CA TYR A 46 -1.55 -0.78 24.24
C TYR A 46 -0.61 -0.40 23.09
N ILE A 47 -0.12 0.84 23.07
CA ILE A 47 0.83 1.30 22.06
C ILE A 47 2.14 0.51 22.14
N HIS A 48 2.66 0.26 23.34
CA HIS A 48 3.87 -0.55 23.51
C HIS A 48 3.69 -1.97 22.97
N GLN A 49 2.56 -2.63 23.26
CA GLN A 49 2.27 -3.95 22.72
C GLN A 49 2.14 -3.94 21.19
N MET A 50 1.50 -2.92 20.62
CA MET A 50 1.39 -2.77 19.16
C MET A 50 2.75 -2.54 18.49
N THR A 51 3.60 -1.66 19.04
CA THR A 51 4.91 -1.34 18.43
C THR A 51 5.87 -2.53 18.38
N VAL A 52 5.75 -3.48 19.32
CA VAL A 52 6.53 -4.73 19.31
C VAL A 52 6.09 -5.65 18.15
N LEU A 53 4.83 -5.55 17.73
CA LEU A 53 4.23 -6.42 16.71
C LEU A 53 4.25 -5.79 15.31
N ASN A 54 4.14 -4.45 15.18
CA ASN A 54 4.18 -3.72 13.92
C ASN A 54 4.67 -2.26 14.12
N MET A 55 5.61 -1.79 13.29
CA MET A 55 6.27 -0.48 13.43
C MET A 55 5.53 0.69 12.77
N GLU A 56 4.45 0.43 12.03
CA GLU A 56 3.68 1.45 11.31
C GLU A 56 2.70 2.17 12.25
N LEU A 57 3.25 2.89 13.23
CA LEU A 57 2.47 3.68 14.17
C LEU A 57 2.13 5.05 13.56
N ALA A 58 0.84 5.37 13.44
CA ALA A 58 0.43 6.67 12.92
C ALA A 58 0.84 7.81 13.87
N SER A 59 1.27 8.94 13.30
CA SER A 59 1.71 10.14 14.01
C SER A 59 0.68 10.67 15.01
N GLU A 60 -0.61 10.43 14.74
CA GLU A 60 -1.74 10.80 15.58
C GLU A 60 -1.72 10.11 16.94
N PHE A 61 -1.33 8.84 17.01
CA PHE A 61 -1.25 8.11 18.29
C PHE A 61 -0.12 8.64 19.17
N ILE A 62 1.03 8.98 18.57
CA ILE A 62 2.16 9.58 19.30
C ILE A 62 1.76 10.96 19.85
N PHE A 63 1.05 11.76 19.04
CA PHE A 63 0.54 13.06 19.47
C PHE A 63 -0.41 12.95 20.66
N VAL A 64 -1.34 12.00 20.63
CA VAL A 64 -2.26 11.76 21.74
C VAL A 64 -1.53 11.20 22.97
N ALA A 65 -0.59 10.27 22.80
CA ALA A 65 0.25 9.77 23.89
C ALA A 65 0.99 10.90 24.61
N ALA A 66 1.66 11.77 23.85
CA ALA A 66 2.38 12.92 24.40
C ALA A 66 1.44 13.90 25.12
N THR A 67 0.23 14.10 24.57
CA THR A 67 -0.80 14.95 25.18
C THR A 67 -1.26 14.38 26.52
N LEU A 68 -1.56 13.08 26.59
CA LEU A 68 -1.97 12.38 27.80
C LEU A 68 -0.87 12.39 28.87
N MET A 69 0.37 12.08 28.48
CA MET A 69 1.53 12.17 29.37
C MET A 69 1.70 13.57 29.94
N ARG A 70 1.55 14.62 29.12
CA ARG A 70 1.64 16.02 29.57
C ARG A 70 0.56 16.34 30.58
N ILE A 71 -0.69 15.94 30.33
CA ILE A 71 -1.80 16.16 31.27
C ILE A 71 -1.53 15.40 32.57
N LYS A 72 -1.14 14.12 32.50
CA LYS A 72 -0.78 13.30 33.67
C LYS A 72 0.34 13.92 34.50
N ALA A 73 1.43 14.35 33.86
CA ALA A 73 2.56 14.96 34.55
C ALA A 73 2.15 16.26 35.25
N LYS A 74 1.37 17.12 34.58
CA LYS A 74 0.89 18.38 35.15
C LYS A 74 -0.01 18.14 36.36
N MET A 75 -0.92 17.16 36.30
CA MET A 75 -1.83 16.82 37.40
C MET A 75 -1.13 16.20 38.63
N LEU A 76 0.00 15.53 38.45
CA LEU A 76 0.71 14.82 39.54
C LEU A 76 1.78 15.67 40.24
N LEU A 77 2.23 16.78 39.63
CA LEU A 77 3.29 17.61 40.19
C LEU A 77 2.74 18.63 41.21
N PRO A 78 3.41 18.81 42.37
CA PRO A 78 3.01 19.80 43.36
C PRO A 78 3.23 21.23 42.84
N ARG A 79 2.22 22.08 42.98
CA ARG A 79 2.18 23.45 42.45
C ARG A 79 2.92 24.46 43.33
N HIS A 80 3.40 25.54 42.71
CA HIS A 80 3.62 26.83 43.38
C HIS A 80 2.38 27.70 43.16
N ASN A 81 1.93 28.42 44.19
CA ASN A 81 0.66 29.17 44.23
C ASN A 81 0.64 30.39 43.29
N THR A 82 0.66 30.16 41.97
CA THR A 82 0.60 31.20 40.95
C THR A 82 -0.43 30.79 39.90
N GLY A 83 -1.72 31.09 40.11
CA GLY A 83 -2.77 31.17 39.07
C GLY A 83 -2.93 30.03 38.05
N GLU A 84 -2.26 28.89 38.19
CA GLU A 84 -2.12 27.84 37.18
C GLU A 84 -3.28 26.83 37.20
N GLU A 85 -4.21 26.96 38.15
CA GLU A 85 -5.32 26.02 38.35
C GLU A 85 -6.33 26.05 37.19
N GLU A 86 -6.66 27.23 36.66
CA GLU A 86 -7.57 27.41 35.52
C GLU A 86 -7.03 26.71 34.26
N ASN A 87 -5.72 26.84 33.99
CA ASN A 87 -5.09 26.28 32.80
C ASN A 87 -5.01 24.74 32.80
N GLU A 88 -5.21 24.07 33.94
CA GLU A 88 -5.21 22.60 34.03
C GLU A 88 -6.58 22.00 33.79
N MET A 89 -7.61 22.58 34.41
CA MET A 89 -9.00 22.19 34.16
C MET A 89 -9.32 22.34 32.68
N ASP A 90 -8.88 23.43 32.04
CA ASP A 90 -9.03 23.66 30.60
C ASP A 90 -8.41 22.55 29.73
N THR A 91 -7.29 21.94 30.16
CA THR A 91 -6.64 20.88 29.38
C THR A 91 -7.34 19.52 29.50
N LYS A 92 -7.83 19.15 30.69
CA LYS A 92 -8.65 17.93 30.89
C LYS A 92 -10.00 18.09 30.18
N GLU A 93 -10.66 19.23 30.39
CA GLU A 93 -11.94 19.54 29.76
C GLU A 93 -11.85 19.58 28.23
N GLY A 94 -10.75 20.13 27.70
CA GLY A 94 -10.47 20.12 26.26
C GLY A 94 -10.37 18.71 25.67
N LEU A 95 -9.79 17.74 26.39
CA LEU A 95 -9.74 16.35 25.96
C LEU A 95 -11.13 15.70 26.02
N ILE A 96 -11.85 15.88 27.13
CA ILE A 96 -13.20 15.34 27.33
C ILE A 96 -14.14 15.84 26.23
N ARG A 97 -14.09 17.14 25.91
CA ARG A 97 -14.90 17.74 24.84
C ARG A 97 -14.65 17.06 23.49
N LYS A 98 -13.38 16.79 23.15
CA LYS A 98 -13.03 16.08 21.91
C LYS A 98 -13.53 14.64 21.90
N LEU A 99 -13.45 13.93 23.04
CA LEU A 99 -13.96 12.57 23.16
C LEU A 99 -15.49 12.52 22.98
N ILE A 100 -16.22 13.46 23.58
CA ILE A 100 -17.68 13.58 23.42
C ILE A 100 -18.04 13.88 21.96
N GLU A 101 -17.33 14.81 21.33
CA GLU A 101 -17.55 15.18 19.93
C GLU A 101 -17.30 13.99 19.00
N TYR A 102 -16.18 13.28 19.18
CA TYR A 102 -15.89 12.07 18.42
C TYR A 102 -16.95 10.99 18.64
N LYS A 103 -17.36 10.73 19.89
CA LYS A 103 -18.44 9.78 20.22
C LYS A 103 -19.73 10.11 19.48
N LYS A 104 -20.12 11.39 19.43
CA LYS A 104 -21.32 11.84 18.70
C LYS A 104 -21.23 11.51 17.21
N PHE A 105 -20.09 11.77 16.57
CA PHE A 105 -19.90 11.44 15.16
C PHE A 105 -19.85 9.94 14.92
N LYS A 106 -19.23 9.16 15.81
CA LYS A 106 -19.20 7.69 15.72
C LYS A 106 -20.62 7.12 15.72
N VAL A 107 -21.46 7.55 16.66
CA VAL A 107 -22.88 7.14 16.72
C VAL A 107 -23.63 7.56 15.46
N LEU A 108 -23.44 8.80 14.99
CA LEU A 108 -24.11 9.28 13.79
C LEU A 108 -23.67 8.51 12.53
N CYS A 109 -22.39 8.14 12.43
CA CYS A 109 -21.91 7.24 11.37
C CYS A 109 -22.63 5.89 11.45
N ASP A 110 -22.76 5.31 12.64
CA ASP A 110 -23.46 4.03 12.84
C ASP A 110 -24.94 4.10 12.47
N GLU A 111 -25.61 5.21 12.79
CA GLU A 111 -26.97 5.50 12.36
C GLU A 111 -27.08 5.68 10.83
N LEU A 112 -26.03 6.19 10.17
CA LEU A 112 -26.01 6.40 8.72
C LEU A 112 -25.70 5.14 7.90
N ARG A 113 -24.96 4.18 8.45
CA ARG A 113 -24.63 2.89 7.81
C ARG A 113 -25.84 2.19 7.16
N PRO A 114 -26.99 2.00 7.83
CA PRO A 114 -28.14 1.34 7.20
C PRO A 114 -28.69 2.10 5.99
N PHE A 115 -28.65 3.44 6.00
CA PHE A 115 -29.08 4.24 4.84
C PHE A 115 -28.10 4.11 3.66
N GLU A 116 -26.80 4.01 3.95
CA GLU A 116 -25.79 3.70 2.94
C GLU A 116 -26.05 2.32 2.32
N ASP A 117 -26.29 1.30 3.15
CA ASP A 117 -26.59 -0.06 2.70
C ASP A 117 -27.86 -0.12 1.84
N GLU A 118 -28.92 0.60 2.24
CA GLU A 118 -30.14 0.72 1.44
C GLU A 118 -29.87 1.42 0.11
N ARG A 119 -29.06 2.48 0.11
CA ARG A 119 -28.69 3.20 -1.11
C ARG A 119 -27.84 2.34 -2.03
N PHE A 120 -26.93 1.53 -1.48
CA PHE A 120 -26.05 0.65 -2.25
C PHE A 120 -26.83 -0.46 -2.97
N LYS A 121 -27.97 -0.90 -2.41
CA LYS A 121 -28.89 -1.85 -3.05
C LYS A 121 -29.68 -1.25 -4.23
N GLN A 122 -29.65 0.07 -4.41
CA GLN A 122 -30.37 0.75 -5.48
C GLN A 122 -29.48 0.93 -6.70
N GLU A 123 -29.88 0.35 -7.82
CA GLU A 123 -29.26 0.63 -9.11
C GLU A 123 -29.72 1.96 -9.66
N LYS A 124 -28.79 2.75 -10.21
CA LYS A 124 -29.15 3.97 -10.94
C LYS A 124 -29.86 3.56 -12.22
N ARG A 125 -30.93 4.28 -12.57
CA ARG A 125 -31.52 4.14 -13.91
C ARG A 125 -30.44 4.46 -14.94
N GLY A 126 -30.19 3.54 -15.86
CA GLY A 126 -29.34 3.80 -17.02
C GLY A 126 -29.95 4.89 -17.91
N ASN A 127 -29.17 5.36 -18.89
CA ASN A 127 -29.63 6.31 -19.91
C ASN A 127 -29.94 7.76 -19.45
N ILE A 128 -29.49 8.17 -18.26
CA ILE A 128 -29.62 9.56 -17.76
C ILE A 128 -29.14 10.59 -18.77
N LYS A 129 -28.10 10.28 -19.56
CA LYS A 129 -27.62 11.16 -20.64
C LYS A 129 -28.65 11.36 -21.75
N ALA A 130 -29.28 10.29 -22.23
CA ALA A 130 -30.29 10.40 -23.29
C ALA A 130 -31.55 11.12 -22.77
N ASP A 131 -31.92 10.88 -21.51
CA ASP A 131 -33.03 11.60 -20.86
C ASP A 131 -32.71 13.10 -20.72
N LEU A 132 -31.49 13.46 -20.30
CA LEU A 132 -31.03 14.86 -20.25
C LEU A 132 -30.99 15.51 -21.63
N GLU A 133 -30.46 14.83 -22.65
CA GLU A 133 -30.44 15.31 -24.04
C GLU A 133 -31.86 15.48 -24.62
N GLN A 134 -32.82 14.67 -24.18
CA GLN A 134 -34.22 14.80 -24.58
C GLN A 134 -34.91 15.98 -23.88
N VAL A 135 -34.54 16.26 -22.62
CA VAL A 135 -35.00 17.45 -21.89
C VAL A 135 -34.37 18.73 -22.46
N GLU A 136 -33.09 18.71 -22.82
CA GLU A 136 -32.39 19.83 -23.49
C GLU A 136 -33.07 20.19 -24.83
N LYS A 137 -33.58 19.22 -25.58
CA LYS A 137 -34.34 19.48 -26.82
C LYS A 137 -35.69 20.16 -26.61
N VAL A 138 -36.23 20.13 -25.39
CA VAL A 138 -37.51 20.74 -25.01
C VAL A 138 -37.31 22.09 -24.30
N ALA A 139 -36.09 22.38 -23.83
CA ALA A 139 -35.77 23.64 -23.19
C ALA A 139 -35.84 24.82 -24.19
N VAL A 140 -36.51 25.89 -23.79
CA VAL A 140 -36.64 27.11 -24.59
C VAL A 140 -35.28 27.82 -24.64
N PRO A 141 -34.79 28.28 -25.82
CA PRO A 141 -33.51 28.98 -25.90
C PRO A 141 -33.58 30.31 -25.13
N GLY A 142 -32.91 30.40 -23.98
CA GLY A 142 -32.80 31.63 -23.22
C GLY A 142 -32.61 31.51 -21.70
N GLU A 143 -33.04 30.40 -21.08
CA GLU A 143 -32.94 30.23 -19.61
C GLU A 143 -31.61 29.60 -19.14
N GLU A 144 -30.87 28.94 -20.04
CA GLU A 144 -29.68 28.13 -19.72
C GLU A 144 -28.50 28.93 -19.12
N LEU A 145 -28.38 30.21 -19.48
CA LEU A 145 -27.30 31.08 -18.99
C LEU A 145 -27.61 31.69 -17.62
N SER A 146 -28.88 31.68 -17.18
CA SER A 146 -29.29 32.29 -15.90
C SER A 146 -28.91 31.44 -14.68
N GLU A 147 -28.72 30.13 -14.88
CA GLU A 147 -28.40 29.19 -13.80
C GLU A 147 -26.91 28.83 -13.67
N LEU A 148 -26.05 29.43 -14.50
CA LEU A 148 -24.61 29.21 -14.48
C LEU A 148 -23.96 30.02 -13.35
N ASN A 149 -23.74 29.35 -12.22
CA ASN A 149 -22.98 29.88 -11.08
C ASN A 149 -21.49 29.49 -11.22
N LEU A 150 -20.58 30.36 -10.77
CA LEU A 150 -19.14 30.09 -10.62
C LEU A 150 -18.88 28.75 -9.92
N TYR A 151 -19.70 28.40 -8.92
CA TYR A 151 -19.59 27.09 -8.25
C TYR A 151 -19.81 25.91 -9.21
N LYS A 152 -20.83 25.96 -10.09
CA LYS A 152 -21.09 24.90 -11.09
C LYS A 152 -19.91 24.79 -12.06
N LEU A 153 -19.36 25.91 -12.53
CA LEU A 153 -18.17 25.94 -13.38
C LEU A 153 -16.95 25.33 -12.69
N MET A 154 -16.73 25.65 -11.41
CA MET A 154 -15.62 25.11 -10.64
C MET A 154 -15.74 23.59 -10.42
N VAL A 155 -16.95 23.09 -10.21
CA VAL A 155 -17.22 21.64 -10.09
C VAL A 155 -16.95 20.91 -11.41
N VAL A 156 -17.40 21.48 -12.54
CA VAL A 156 -17.14 20.92 -13.88
C VAL A 156 -15.64 20.92 -14.18
N TYR A 157 -14.95 22.03 -13.90
CA TYR A 157 -13.50 22.15 -14.06
C TYR A 157 -12.75 21.10 -13.22
N ASN A 158 -13.08 20.97 -11.93
CA ASN A 158 -12.46 19.96 -11.07
C ASN A 158 -12.71 18.53 -11.57
N ARG A 159 -13.91 18.23 -12.06
CA ARG A 159 -14.24 16.92 -12.63
C ARG A 159 -13.40 16.63 -13.88
N MET A 160 -13.27 17.61 -14.77
CA MET A 160 -12.43 17.48 -15.96
C MET A 160 -10.96 17.36 -15.62
N MET A 161 -10.46 18.14 -14.66
CA MET A 161 -9.07 18.08 -14.22
C MET A 161 -8.73 16.74 -13.57
N ARG A 162 -9.65 16.18 -12.77
CA ARG A 162 -9.51 14.81 -12.26
C ARG A 162 -9.42 13.79 -13.39
N GLN A 163 -10.31 13.86 -14.38
CA GLN A 163 -10.24 12.98 -15.55
C GLN A 163 -8.94 13.17 -16.36
N TYR A 164 -8.46 14.41 -16.49
CA TYR A 164 -7.21 14.72 -17.17
C TYR A 164 -6.00 14.14 -16.42
N ASN A 165 -5.94 14.33 -15.10
CA ASN A 165 -4.87 13.79 -14.26
C ASN A 165 -4.94 12.24 -14.14
N SER A 166 -6.15 11.67 -14.19
CA SER A 166 -6.38 10.23 -14.20
C SER A 166 -6.23 9.59 -15.59
N ARG A 167 -6.07 10.38 -16.67
CA ARG A 167 -5.49 9.85 -17.90
C ARG A 167 -4.05 9.54 -17.58
N THR A 168 -3.82 8.30 -17.18
CA THR A 168 -2.51 7.66 -17.15
C THR A 168 -1.76 8.16 -18.38
N GLN A 169 -0.62 8.82 -18.17
CA GLN A 169 0.31 9.13 -19.26
C GLN A 169 0.35 7.91 -20.15
N GLU A 170 0.09 8.07 -21.45
CA GLU A 170 0.23 6.97 -22.39
C GLU A 170 1.59 6.34 -22.11
N VAL A 171 1.58 5.13 -21.56
CA VAL A 171 2.81 4.38 -21.32
C VAL A 171 3.26 4.02 -22.72
N HIS A 172 4.04 4.90 -23.34
CA HIS A 172 4.72 4.58 -24.58
C HIS A 172 5.65 3.43 -24.21
N HIS A 173 5.21 2.21 -24.49
CA HIS A 173 6.04 1.04 -24.40
C HIS A 173 7.08 1.17 -25.51
N THR A 174 8.18 1.86 -25.22
CA THR A 174 9.32 1.94 -26.13
C THR A 174 9.89 0.54 -26.22
N VAL A 175 9.48 -0.21 -27.25
CA VAL A 175 10.07 -1.50 -27.58
C VAL A 175 11.51 -1.23 -28.02
N VAL A 176 12.45 -1.32 -27.09
CA VAL A 176 13.87 -1.30 -27.41
C VAL A 176 14.17 -2.63 -28.11
N GLN A 177 14.27 -2.61 -29.43
CA GLN A 177 14.70 -3.80 -30.17
C GLN A 177 16.19 -4.01 -29.92
N TYR A 178 16.51 -5.10 -29.22
CA TYR A 178 17.90 -5.50 -29.03
C TYR A 178 18.42 -6.13 -30.32
N PRO A 179 19.67 -5.84 -30.74
CA PRO A 179 20.25 -6.34 -32.00
C PRO A 179 20.65 -7.83 -31.95
N TYR A 180 20.19 -8.57 -30.93
CA TYR A 180 20.56 -9.95 -30.67
C TYR A 180 19.36 -10.86 -30.94
N THR A 181 19.53 -11.84 -31.81
CA THR A 181 18.55 -12.92 -32.03
C THR A 181 19.12 -14.23 -31.52
N ILE A 182 18.26 -15.11 -31.02
CA ILE A 182 18.69 -16.40 -30.46
C ILE A 182 19.41 -17.23 -31.53
N GLU A 183 18.94 -17.22 -32.78
CA GLU A 183 19.57 -17.90 -33.91
C GLU A 183 21.01 -17.46 -34.16
N LYS A 184 21.26 -16.15 -34.19
CA LYS A 184 22.62 -15.61 -34.41
C LYS A 184 23.56 -15.98 -33.27
N GLN A 185 23.05 -16.04 -32.04
CA GLN A 185 23.85 -16.45 -30.88
C GLN A 185 24.13 -17.96 -30.86
N LYS A 186 23.20 -18.80 -31.34
CA LYS A 186 23.47 -20.24 -31.52
C LYS A 186 24.61 -20.47 -32.50
N GLU A 187 24.65 -19.74 -33.63
CA GLU A 187 25.76 -19.83 -34.58
C GLU A 187 27.09 -19.37 -33.97
N ALA A 188 27.09 -18.26 -33.25
CA ALA A 188 28.27 -17.75 -32.56
C ALA A 188 28.81 -18.75 -31.53
N ILE A 189 27.94 -19.32 -30.70
CA ILE A 189 28.31 -20.33 -29.70
C ILE A 189 28.80 -21.62 -30.36
N LYS A 190 28.17 -22.06 -31.45
CA LYS A 190 28.61 -23.23 -32.22
C LYS A 190 30.02 -23.03 -32.81
N HIS A 191 30.32 -21.84 -33.33
CA HIS A 191 31.66 -21.50 -33.83
C HIS A 191 32.69 -21.40 -32.69
N LEU A 192 32.30 -20.92 -31.51
CA LEU A 192 33.20 -20.89 -30.35
C LEU A 192 33.48 -22.30 -29.80
N LEU A 193 32.48 -23.20 -29.83
CA LEU A 193 32.62 -24.60 -29.43
C LEU A 193 33.45 -25.42 -30.41
N SER A 194 33.37 -25.14 -31.72
CA SER A 194 34.22 -25.83 -32.71
C SER A 194 35.71 -25.51 -32.53
N ILE A 195 36.04 -24.30 -32.06
CA ILE A 195 37.42 -23.88 -31.76
C ILE A 195 37.90 -24.43 -30.42
N ASN A 196 37.10 -24.29 -29.36
CA ASN A 196 37.57 -24.55 -27.99
C ASN A 196 37.29 -25.96 -27.48
N LYS A 197 36.51 -26.79 -28.20
CA LYS A 197 36.02 -28.15 -27.84
C LYS A 197 35.23 -28.26 -26.52
N LYS A 198 35.61 -27.53 -25.49
CA LYS A 198 34.94 -27.38 -24.19
C LYS A 198 34.96 -25.92 -23.80
N MET A 199 33.84 -25.38 -23.31
CA MET A 199 33.75 -23.98 -22.88
C MET A 199 33.18 -23.87 -21.47
N ASP A 200 33.78 -23.01 -20.66
CA ASP A 200 33.25 -22.68 -19.34
C ASP A 200 32.09 -21.68 -19.45
N PHE A 201 31.09 -21.79 -18.58
CA PHE A 201 30.00 -20.83 -18.49
C PHE A 201 30.49 -19.39 -18.24
N LYS A 202 31.58 -19.24 -17.48
CA LYS A 202 32.24 -17.93 -17.27
C LYS A 202 32.80 -17.32 -18.54
N HIS A 203 33.24 -18.12 -19.51
CA HIS A 203 33.70 -17.60 -20.80
C HIS A 203 32.55 -16.99 -21.62
N ILE A 204 31.32 -17.51 -21.47
CA ILE A 204 30.13 -16.92 -22.12
C ILE A 204 29.77 -15.58 -21.48
N ALA A 205 29.89 -15.46 -20.16
CA ALA A 205 29.71 -14.19 -19.46
C ALA A 205 30.78 -13.15 -19.87
N GLY A 206 32.05 -13.58 -19.99
CA GLY A 206 33.16 -12.71 -20.39
C GLY A 206 33.10 -12.21 -21.84
N ASN A 207 32.51 -12.98 -22.75
CA ASN A 207 32.32 -12.59 -24.15
C ASN A 207 31.01 -11.83 -24.44
N SER A 208 30.26 -11.44 -23.41
CA SER A 208 28.98 -10.72 -23.56
C SER A 208 29.12 -9.23 -23.25
N ASP A 209 28.85 -8.37 -24.24
CA ASP A 209 29.00 -6.90 -24.10
C ASP A 209 28.01 -6.23 -23.11
N ASN A 210 26.83 -6.82 -22.90
CA ASN A 210 25.78 -6.24 -22.06
C ASN A 210 24.92 -7.36 -21.42
N LYS A 211 24.21 -7.04 -20.32
CA LYS A 211 23.32 -7.98 -19.61
C LYS A 211 22.29 -8.61 -20.54
N VAL A 212 21.76 -7.85 -21.50
CA VAL A 212 20.79 -8.37 -22.46
C VAL A 212 21.46 -9.34 -23.44
N HIS A 213 22.64 -9.01 -23.94
CA HIS A 213 23.43 -9.92 -24.79
C HIS A 213 23.70 -11.24 -24.06
N PHE A 214 24.07 -11.19 -22.78
CA PHE A 214 24.27 -12.37 -21.95
C PHE A 214 23.00 -13.22 -21.80
N ILE A 215 21.83 -12.60 -21.59
CA ILE A 215 20.55 -13.32 -21.53
C ILE A 215 20.26 -14.05 -22.84
N TYR A 216 20.49 -13.42 -23.99
CA TYR A 216 20.31 -14.06 -25.30
C TYR A 216 21.29 -15.21 -25.53
N ASN A 217 22.54 -15.07 -25.08
CA ASN A 217 23.53 -16.15 -25.14
C ASN A 217 23.13 -17.33 -24.24
N PHE A 218 22.62 -17.05 -23.04
CA PHE A 218 22.14 -18.10 -22.15
C PHE A 218 20.90 -18.82 -22.70
N LEU A 219 19.94 -18.09 -23.26
CA LEU A 219 18.78 -18.67 -23.94
C LEU A 219 19.20 -19.53 -25.14
N ALA A 220 20.21 -19.10 -25.91
CA ALA A 220 20.75 -19.89 -27.00
C ALA A 220 21.39 -21.20 -26.50
N VAL A 221 22.12 -21.20 -25.39
CA VAL A 221 22.64 -22.43 -24.75
C VAL A 221 21.48 -23.34 -24.32
N LEU A 222 20.46 -22.81 -23.66
CA LEU A 222 19.31 -23.62 -23.22
C LEU A 222 18.56 -24.24 -24.41
N GLU A 223 18.39 -23.50 -25.50
CA GLU A 223 17.76 -24.00 -26.72
C GLU A 223 18.63 -25.06 -27.40
N MET A 224 19.95 -24.87 -27.47
CA MET A 224 20.87 -25.88 -28.01
C MET A 224 20.89 -27.15 -27.16
N LEU A 225 20.74 -27.04 -25.84
CA LEU A 225 20.60 -28.19 -24.95
C LEU A 225 19.26 -28.91 -25.19
N GLN A 226 18.17 -28.16 -25.36
CA GLN A 226 16.87 -28.72 -25.69
C GLN A 226 16.89 -29.43 -27.05
N GLN A 227 17.68 -28.94 -28.02
CA GLN A 227 17.87 -29.55 -29.33
C GLN A 227 18.91 -30.68 -29.34
N GLU A 228 19.41 -31.08 -28.16
CA GLU A 228 20.47 -32.10 -27.98
C GLU A 228 21.76 -31.83 -28.77
N ALA A 229 22.03 -30.57 -29.15
CA ALA A 229 23.23 -30.21 -29.91
C ALA A 229 24.48 -30.09 -29.01
N ILE A 230 24.28 -29.88 -27.71
CA ILE A 230 25.32 -29.72 -26.70
C ILE A 230 25.01 -30.55 -25.47
N GLU A 231 26.06 -30.94 -24.76
CA GLU A 231 25.99 -31.59 -23.46
C GLU A 231 26.60 -30.66 -22.39
N ILE A 232 25.99 -30.67 -21.20
CA ILE A 232 26.46 -29.89 -20.07
C ILE A 232 27.04 -30.82 -19.01
N THR A 233 28.31 -30.62 -18.67
CA THR A 233 28.96 -31.30 -17.55
C THR A 233 29.14 -30.32 -16.39
N ILE A 234 28.65 -30.68 -15.20
CA ILE A 234 28.79 -29.83 -14.01
C ILE A 234 30.26 -29.85 -13.56
N GLY A 235 30.90 -28.68 -13.51
CA GLY A 235 32.28 -28.54 -13.07
C GLY A 235 32.40 -28.45 -11.54
N LEU A 236 33.63 -28.57 -11.02
CA LEU A 236 33.92 -28.32 -9.60
C LEU A 236 33.83 -26.81 -9.29
N GLY A 237 32.76 -26.37 -8.61
CA GLY A 237 32.53 -24.99 -8.16
C GLY A 237 31.06 -24.59 -8.12
N PHE A 238 30.71 -23.53 -7.37
CA PHE A 238 29.33 -23.00 -7.36
C PHE A 238 29.01 -22.30 -8.70
N ASN A 239 27.86 -22.65 -9.29
CA ASN A 239 27.32 -22.07 -10.54
C ASN A 239 28.25 -22.15 -11.76
N ASN A 240 29.03 -23.22 -11.90
CA ASN A 240 29.89 -23.42 -13.06
C ASN A 240 29.58 -24.72 -13.79
N PHE A 241 29.41 -24.63 -15.11
CA PHE A 241 29.17 -25.79 -15.96
C PHE A 241 29.93 -25.66 -17.27
N TRP A 242 30.40 -26.80 -17.77
CA TRP A 242 31.10 -26.93 -19.03
C TRP A 242 30.12 -27.29 -20.13
N ILE A 243 30.27 -26.66 -21.29
CA ILE A 243 29.49 -26.95 -22.49
C ILE A 243 30.41 -27.63 -23.50
N GLU A 244 29.95 -28.76 -24.01
CA GLU A 244 30.66 -29.58 -25.00
C GLU A 244 29.71 -29.92 -26.15
N PRO A 245 30.18 -30.00 -27.41
CA PRO A 245 29.37 -30.53 -28.49
C PRO A 245 29.09 -32.01 -28.23
N LYS A 246 27.85 -32.46 -28.45
CA LYS A 246 27.49 -33.87 -28.33
C LYS A 246 28.29 -34.66 -29.38
N GLY A 247 29.24 -35.47 -28.93
CA GLY A 247 30.01 -36.36 -29.79
C GLY A 247 29.15 -37.51 -30.31
N GLU A 248 29.31 -37.87 -31.58
CA GLU A 248 28.89 -39.18 -32.07
C GLU A 248 29.54 -40.25 -31.18
N SER A 249 28.73 -41.17 -30.69
CA SER A 249 29.14 -42.33 -29.91
C SER A 249 30.39 -42.99 -30.50
N GLU A 250 31.50 -42.99 -29.76
CA GLU A 250 32.52 -44.01 -29.90
C GLU A 250 31.85 -45.36 -29.61
N VAL A 251 31.60 -46.09 -30.69
CA VAL A 251 31.36 -47.54 -30.65
C VAL A 251 32.69 -48.15 -30.24
N GLU A 252 32.82 -48.62 -29.01
CA GLU A 252 33.83 -49.61 -28.66
C GLU A 252 33.15 -50.95 -28.37
N SER A 253 33.74 -51.96 -29.00
CA SER A 253 33.34 -53.36 -29.07
C SER A 253 33.73 -54.14 -27.82
#